data_AF-G7LYJ3-F1
#
_entry.id   AF-G7LYJ3-F1
#
_cell.length_a   1.000
_cell.length_b   1.000
_cell.length_c   1.000
_cell.angle_alpha   90.00
_cell.angle_beta   90.00
_cell.angle_gamma   90.00
#
_symmetry.space_group_name_H-M   'P 1'
#
loop_
_entity.id
_entity.type
_entity.pdbx_description
1 polymer ?
#
loop_
_entity_poly.entity_id
_entity_poly.type
_entity_poly.pdbx_seq_one_letter_code
_entity_poly.pdbx_strand_id
1 'polypeptide(L)'
;MRIIFTAYKKLFSLLFSLVLVIIVTFLIKYYFRPFLSMIIMTVICAPIYKIMIKAKIPSKIAGALSIIVINISIVLIGVYLGSEIFYIFKKVYFANLDLINKLIKDISITLNVDLENIKIGRSVISIINDQNIRKGALSTGDGILAYFIGNICTFFVLVDKQKIIELFSMLFPIEIMTKFTGQKRNFIQMIGIEGMLILISTLEIIIGFLVLRIPDCFMLGVICGILDILPYVGTIIVFIPIIIYNIIMKNFITAFGLICLYVLVEIVREILEAKFLGNKLDIHPLVILLSIYIGVKIFGLLGILVGPMYSIIAKEIIYSTNQEFHIKN
;
A
#
# COMPACT_ATOMS: atom_id res chain seq x y z
N MET A 1 -24.76 -33.19 -23.46
CA MET A 1 -23.32 -33.27 -23.84
C MET A 1 -22.64 -31.90 -23.96
N ARG A 2 -23.20 -30.92 -24.70
CA ARG A 2 -22.62 -29.57 -24.82
C ARG A 2 -22.43 -28.81 -23.49
N ILE A 3 -23.42 -28.86 -22.59
CA ILE A 3 -23.35 -28.16 -21.28
C ILE A 3 -22.19 -28.67 -20.42
N ILE A 4 -22.02 -30.00 -20.36
CA ILE A 4 -20.94 -30.67 -19.62
C ILE A 4 -19.58 -30.28 -20.22
N PHE A 5 -19.45 -30.32 -21.55
CA PHE A 5 -18.21 -29.92 -22.23
C PHE A 5 -17.85 -28.45 -22.00
N THR A 6 -18.83 -27.53 -22.00
CA THR A 6 -18.62 -26.12 -21.68
C THR A 6 -18.21 -25.91 -20.22
N ALA A 7 -18.78 -26.67 -19.28
CA ALA A 7 -18.40 -26.63 -17.86
C ALA A 7 -16.95 -27.08 -17.64
N TYR A 8 -16.52 -28.18 -18.27
CA TYR A 8 -15.13 -28.65 -18.21
C TYR A 8 -14.17 -27.64 -18.83
N LYS A 9 -14.53 -27.02 -19.96
CA LYS A 9 -13.71 -25.99 -20.60
C LYS A 9 -13.53 -24.75 -19.71
N LYS A 10 -14.59 -24.33 -19.01
CA LYS A 10 -14.53 -23.20 -18.04
C LYS A 10 -13.64 -23.53 -16.85
N LEU A 11 -13.84 -24.71 -16.25
CA LEU A 11 -13.06 -25.15 -15.08
C LEU A 11 -11.57 -25.27 -15.44
N PHE A 12 -11.26 -25.81 -16.62
CA PHE A 12 -9.90 -25.88 -17.13
C PHE A 12 -9.30 -24.49 -17.35
N SER A 13 -10.04 -23.54 -17.96
CA SER A 13 -9.56 -22.17 -18.16
C SER A 13 -9.37 -21.39 -16.84
N LEU A 14 -10.21 -21.63 -15.83
CA LEU A 14 -10.07 -21.04 -14.50
C LEU A 14 -8.83 -21.58 -13.77
N LEU A 15 -8.61 -22.89 -13.81
CA LEU A 15 -7.42 -23.51 -13.22
C LEU A 15 -6.14 -23.08 -13.94
N PHE A 16 -6.16 -23.05 -15.28
CA PHE A 16 -5.03 -22.60 -16.07
C PHE A 16 -4.66 -21.14 -15.77
N SER A 17 -5.64 -20.23 -15.72
CA SER A 17 -5.40 -18.83 -15.37
C SER A 17 -4.94 -18.66 -13.91
N LEU A 18 -5.46 -19.46 -12.97
CA LEU A 18 -5.00 -19.45 -11.57
C LEU A 18 -3.52 -19.85 -11.50
N VAL A 19 -3.15 -20.96 -12.12
CA VAL A 19 -1.78 -21.48 -12.14
C VAL A 19 -0.84 -20.48 -12.80
N LEU A 20 -1.26 -19.88 -13.93
CA LEU A 20 -0.48 -18.84 -14.60
C LEU A 20 -0.25 -17.62 -13.71
N VAL A 21 -1.29 -17.12 -13.04
CA VAL A 21 -1.18 -15.99 -12.10
C VAL A 21 -0.28 -16.34 -10.91
N ILE A 22 -0.40 -17.54 -10.34
CA ILE A 22 0.46 -18.02 -9.26
C ILE A 22 1.93 -18.03 -9.71
N ILE A 23 2.23 -18.64 -10.87
CA ILE A 23 3.59 -18.74 -11.41
C ILE A 23 4.18 -17.36 -11.67
N VAL A 24 3.44 -16.49 -12.37
CA VAL A 24 3.89 -15.11 -12.66
C VAL A 24 4.12 -14.34 -11.36
N THR A 25 3.24 -14.48 -10.38
CA THR A 25 3.40 -13.76 -9.10
C THR A 25 4.57 -14.30 -8.27
N PHE A 26 4.81 -15.61 -8.28
CA PHE A 26 6.01 -16.18 -7.65
C PHE A 26 7.29 -15.74 -8.35
N LEU A 27 7.29 -15.71 -9.68
CA LEU A 27 8.41 -15.19 -10.47
C LEU A 27 8.67 -13.73 -10.11
N ILE A 28 7.63 -12.91 -10.01
CA ILE A 28 7.76 -11.49 -9.63
C ILE A 28 8.28 -11.36 -8.19
N LYS A 29 7.69 -12.07 -7.24
CA LYS A 29 8.06 -12.02 -5.82
C LYS A 29 9.51 -12.45 -5.57
N TYR A 30 9.96 -13.50 -6.26
CA TYR A 30 11.27 -14.10 -6.03
C TYR A 30 12.37 -13.45 -6.87
N TYR A 31 12.10 -13.16 -8.15
CA TYR A 31 13.12 -12.68 -9.09
C TYR A 31 13.01 -11.19 -9.43
N PHE A 32 11.87 -10.54 -9.14
CA PHE A 32 11.56 -9.18 -9.58
C PHE A 32 11.06 -8.30 -8.43
N ARG A 33 11.72 -8.36 -7.26
CA ARG A 33 11.49 -7.41 -6.16
C ARG A 33 11.46 -5.92 -6.56
N PRO A 34 12.29 -5.44 -7.52
CA PRO A 34 12.23 -4.05 -8.00
C PRO A 34 10.92 -3.68 -8.70
N PHE A 35 10.11 -4.65 -9.11
CA PHE A 35 8.90 -4.44 -9.89
C PHE A 35 7.83 -3.67 -9.13
N LEU A 36 7.69 -3.92 -7.82
CA LEU A 36 6.75 -3.16 -7.00
C LEU A 36 7.16 -1.69 -6.90
N SER A 37 8.44 -1.43 -6.60
CA SER A 37 9.01 -0.09 -6.60
C SER A 37 8.80 0.60 -7.96
N MET A 38 9.06 -0.12 -9.05
CA MET A 38 8.87 0.38 -10.42
C MET A 38 7.40 0.77 -10.69
N ILE A 39 6.42 -0.06 -10.33
CA ILE A 39 5.00 0.27 -10.54
C ILE A 39 4.63 1.53 -9.77
N ILE A 40 4.94 1.57 -8.47
CA ILE A 40 4.63 2.70 -7.59
C ILE A 40 5.28 3.98 -8.14
N MET A 41 6.58 3.93 -8.41
CA MET A 41 7.33 5.07 -8.94
C MET A 41 6.83 5.51 -10.31
N THR A 42 6.44 4.58 -11.19
CA THR A 42 5.86 4.91 -12.50
C THR A 42 4.52 5.65 -12.35
N VAL A 43 3.65 5.17 -11.46
CA VAL A 43 2.35 5.83 -11.21
C VAL A 43 2.55 7.25 -10.66
N ILE A 44 3.45 7.41 -9.68
CA ILE A 44 3.74 8.70 -9.05
C ILE A 44 4.46 9.67 -10.00
N CYS A 45 5.40 9.18 -10.83
CA CYS A 45 6.14 10.00 -11.79
C CYS A 45 5.33 10.35 -13.04
N ALA A 46 4.37 9.51 -13.45
CA ALA A 46 3.56 9.71 -14.66
C ALA A 46 2.87 11.08 -14.79
N PRO A 47 2.23 11.66 -13.76
CA PRO A 47 1.62 13.00 -13.87
C PRO A 47 2.67 14.07 -14.16
N ILE A 48 3.79 14.08 -13.43
CA ILE A 48 4.88 15.05 -13.62
C ILE A 48 5.50 14.89 -15.01
N TYR A 49 5.76 13.65 -15.42
CA TYR A 49 6.28 13.33 -16.74
C TYR A 49 5.36 13.87 -17.84
N LYS A 50 4.04 13.66 -17.75
CA LYS A 50 3.07 14.20 -18.72
C LYS A 50 3.05 15.73 -18.75
N ILE A 51 3.16 16.39 -17.60
CA ILE A 51 3.24 17.86 -17.52
C ILE A 51 4.51 18.35 -18.24
N MET A 52 5.65 17.69 -18.02
CA MET A 52 6.92 18.02 -18.68
C MET A 52 6.89 17.79 -20.19
N ILE A 53 6.29 16.68 -20.65
CA ILE A 53 6.08 16.43 -22.08
C ILE A 53 5.16 17.49 -22.70
N LYS A 54 4.08 17.90 -22.02
CA LYS A 54 3.21 19.00 -22.46
C LYS A 54 3.97 20.34 -22.53
N ALA A 55 4.95 20.54 -21.65
CA ALA A 55 5.86 21.68 -21.67
C ALA A 55 6.99 21.55 -22.73
N LYS A 56 6.90 20.58 -23.65
CA LYS A 56 7.86 20.31 -24.74
C LYS A 56 9.28 19.91 -24.28
N ILE A 57 9.42 19.39 -23.06
CA ILE A 57 10.70 18.84 -22.58
C ILE A 57 10.97 17.49 -23.29
N PRO A 58 12.20 17.21 -23.77
CA PRO A 58 12.53 15.92 -24.38
C PRO A 58 12.26 14.74 -23.45
N SER A 59 11.73 13.64 -24.00
CA SER A 59 11.27 12.46 -23.22
C SER A 59 12.29 11.94 -22.20
N LYS A 60 13.56 11.78 -22.60
CA LYS A 60 14.63 11.34 -21.70
C LYS A 60 14.85 12.30 -20.52
N ILE A 61 14.82 13.61 -20.78
CA ILE A 61 15.03 14.65 -19.76
C ILE A 61 13.81 14.72 -18.84
N ALA A 62 12.61 14.68 -19.40
CA ALA A 62 11.36 14.65 -18.63
C ALA A 62 11.30 13.43 -17.71
N GLY A 63 11.70 12.24 -18.18
CA GLY A 63 11.74 11.02 -17.38
C GLY A 63 12.70 11.13 -16.19
N ALA A 64 13.93 11.57 -16.45
CA ALA A 64 14.93 11.75 -15.39
C ALA A 64 14.51 12.82 -14.37
N LEU A 65 14.04 13.97 -14.83
CA LEU A 65 13.59 15.05 -13.95
C LEU A 65 12.37 14.64 -13.11
N SER A 66 11.43 13.89 -13.68
CA SER A 66 10.26 13.40 -12.92
C SER A 66 10.69 12.52 -11.75
N ILE A 67 11.64 11.62 -11.98
CA ILE A 67 12.19 10.74 -10.94
C ILE A 67 12.92 11.56 -9.87
N ILE A 68 13.75 12.53 -10.28
CA ILE A 68 14.48 13.39 -9.34
C ILE A 68 13.53 14.20 -8.48
N VAL A 69 12.53 14.86 -9.07
CA VAL A 69 11.54 15.66 -8.35
C VAL A 69 10.78 14.81 -7.33
N ILE A 70 10.36 13.61 -7.70
CA ILE A 70 9.66 12.70 -6.77
C ILE A 70 10.58 12.22 -5.66
N ASN A 71 11.81 11.82 -5.96
CA ASN A 71 12.77 11.38 -4.92
C ASN A 71 13.06 12.52 -3.93
N ILE A 72 13.29 13.74 -4.43
CA ILE A 72 13.49 14.92 -3.57
C ILE A 72 12.25 15.17 -2.72
N SER A 73 11.05 15.10 -3.31
CA SER A 73 9.79 15.29 -2.57
C SER A 73 9.63 14.25 -1.47
N ILE A 74 9.91 12.97 -1.75
CA ILE A 74 9.86 11.88 -0.77
C ILE A 74 10.85 12.14 0.37
N VAL A 75 12.08 12.56 0.07
CA VAL A 75 13.09 12.87 1.09
C VAL A 75 12.68 14.07 1.94
N LEU A 76 12.20 15.16 1.32
CA LEU A 76 11.76 16.35 2.04
C LEU A 76 10.57 16.05 2.96
N ILE A 77 9.57 15.33 2.44
CA ILE A 77 8.43 14.87 3.24
C ILE A 77 8.92 13.97 4.37
N GLY A 78 9.77 12.97 4.08
CA GLY A 78 10.31 12.06 5.08
C GLY A 78 11.08 12.77 6.20
N VAL A 79 11.93 13.75 5.86
CA VAL A 79 12.68 14.55 6.83
C VAL A 79 11.74 15.40 7.66
N TYR A 80 10.80 16.11 7.03
CA TYR A 80 9.83 16.97 7.71
C TYR A 80 8.96 16.17 8.69
N LEU A 81 8.37 15.07 8.21
CA LEU A 81 7.56 14.18 9.04
C LEU A 81 8.38 13.55 10.17
N GLY A 82 9.61 13.12 9.88
CA GLY A 82 10.51 12.55 10.87
C GLY A 82 10.89 13.54 11.97
N SER A 83 11.19 14.79 11.61
CA SER A 83 11.51 15.84 12.58
C SER A 83 10.34 16.16 13.50
N GLU A 84 9.13 16.16 12.96
CA GLU A 84 7.92 16.46 13.72
C GLU A 84 7.52 15.32 14.65
N ILE A 85 7.56 14.08 14.16
CA ILE A 85 7.38 12.90 15.01
C ILE A 85 8.40 12.95 16.15
N PHE A 86 9.68 13.18 15.84
CA PHE A 86 10.73 13.28 16.85
C PHE A 86 10.47 14.42 17.85
N TYR A 87 10.03 15.59 17.38
CA TYR A 87 9.68 16.73 18.22
C TYR A 87 8.52 16.40 19.17
N ILE A 88 7.45 15.78 18.67
CA ILE A 88 6.31 15.32 19.47
C ILE A 88 6.78 14.31 20.51
N PHE A 89 7.54 13.28 20.12
CA PHE A 89 8.10 12.30 21.06
C PHE A 89 8.95 12.96 22.14
N LYS A 90 9.80 13.91 21.76
CA LYS A 90 10.64 14.67 22.69
C LYS A 90 9.78 15.45 23.68
N LYS A 91 8.79 16.21 23.20
CA LYS A 91 7.88 17.00 24.02
C LYS A 91 7.11 16.12 25.01
N VAL A 92 6.60 14.99 24.54
CA VAL A 92 5.91 13.98 25.36
C VAL A 92 6.82 13.41 26.44
N TYR A 93 8.05 13.03 26.07
CA TYR A 93 9.02 12.46 26.99
C TYR A 93 9.40 13.45 28.09
N PHE A 94 9.78 14.67 27.73
CA PHE A 94 10.21 15.69 28.69
C PHE A 94 9.08 16.20 29.59
N ALA A 95 7.86 16.33 29.07
CA ALA A 95 6.71 16.77 29.87
C ALA A 95 6.28 15.74 30.92
N ASN A 96 6.70 14.48 30.78
CA ASN A 96 6.20 13.36 31.59
C ASN A 96 7.32 12.48 32.13
N LEU A 97 8.52 13.04 32.29
CA LEU A 97 9.71 12.33 32.76
C LEU A 97 9.43 11.49 34.00
N ASP A 98 8.76 12.05 35.01
CA ASP A 98 8.52 11.34 36.28
C ASP A 98 7.58 10.13 36.11
N LEU A 99 6.52 10.28 35.32
CA LEU A 99 5.56 9.20 35.02
C LEU A 99 6.20 8.11 34.14
N ILE A 100 6.96 8.51 33.13
CA ILE A 100 7.65 7.58 32.22
C ILE A 100 8.75 6.83 32.96
N ASN A 101 9.55 7.51 33.77
CA ASN A 101 10.60 6.88 34.59
C ASN A 101 10.00 5.92 35.61
N LYS A 102 8.84 6.25 36.21
CA LYS A 102 8.12 5.35 37.11
C LYS A 102 7.59 4.11 36.38
N LEU A 103 6.98 4.27 35.20
CA LEU A 103 6.53 3.15 34.36
C LEU A 103 7.68 2.24 33.94
N ILE A 104 8.81 2.81 33.51
CA ILE A 104 10.02 2.05 33.14
C ILE A 104 10.52 1.26 34.36
N LYS A 105 10.52 1.87 35.55
CA LYS A 105 10.91 1.21 36.79
C LYS A 105 9.95 0.08 37.18
N ASP A 106 8.64 0.29 37.08
CA ASP A 106 7.64 -0.74 37.39
C ASP A 106 7.72 -1.93 36.42
N ILE A 107 7.98 -1.68 35.13
CA ILE A 107 8.21 -2.71 34.10
C ILE A 107 9.49 -3.49 34.40
N SER A 108 10.58 -2.80 34.78
CA SER A 108 11.86 -3.43 35.09
C SER A 108 11.80 -4.39 36.28
N ILE A 109 11.07 -4.00 37.32
CA ILE A 109 10.84 -4.82 38.51
C ILE A 109 9.97 -6.04 38.15
N THR A 110 8.93 -5.85 37.34
CA THR A 110 8.02 -6.94 36.93
C THR A 110 8.70 -7.96 36.01
N LEU A 111 9.61 -7.50 35.14
CA LEU A 111 10.37 -8.36 34.22
C LEU A 111 11.70 -8.86 34.80
N ASN A 112 12.04 -8.46 36.04
CA ASN A 112 13.32 -8.75 36.69
C ASN A 112 14.55 -8.38 35.84
N VAL A 113 14.44 -7.27 35.10
CA VAL A 113 15.51 -6.74 34.23
C VAL A 113 16.18 -5.58 34.95
N ASP A 114 17.44 -5.77 35.31
CA ASP A 114 18.24 -4.74 35.98
C ASP A 114 18.66 -3.64 34.99
N LEU A 115 17.86 -2.57 34.92
CA LEU A 115 18.07 -1.45 33.99
C LEU A 115 19.26 -0.56 34.37
N GLU A 116 19.68 -0.55 35.64
CA GLU A 116 20.81 0.27 36.11
C GLU A 116 22.16 -0.25 35.59
N ASN A 117 22.25 -1.55 35.30
CA ASN A 117 23.44 -2.21 34.76
C ASN A 117 23.43 -2.36 33.22
N ILE A 118 22.48 -1.73 32.52
CA ILE A 118 22.51 -1.62 31.07
C ILE A 118 23.68 -0.71 30.69
N LYS A 119 24.87 -1.31 30.57
CA LYS A 119 25.96 -0.75 29.78
C LYS A 119 25.41 -0.70 28.36
N ILE A 120 24.89 0.47 27.99
CA ILE A 120 24.25 0.75 26.68
C ILE A 120 25.09 0.17 25.54
N GLY A 121 26.43 0.17 25.66
CA GLY A 121 27.34 -0.50 24.72
C GLY A 121 27.14 -2.03 24.55
N ARG A 122 26.97 -2.82 25.63
CA ARG A 122 26.76 -4.28 25.51
C ARG A 122 25.35 -4.63 25.02
N SER A 123 24.34 -3.87 25.45
CA SER A 123 22.96 -4.08 25.02
C SER A 123 22.76 -3.68 23.55
N VAL A 124 23.43 -2.62 23.08
CA VAL A 124 23.46 -2.28 21.64
C VAL A 124 24.19 -3.36 20.83
N ILE A 125 25.29 -3.91 21.33
CA ILE A 125 26.00 -5.02 20.64
C ILE A 125 25.15 -6.30 20.61
N SER A 126 24.41 -6.64 21.67
CA SER A 126 23.50 -7.80 21.67
C SER A 126 22.28 -7.59 20.77
N ILE A 127 21.77 -6.36 20.68
CA ILE A 127 20.71 -5.96 19.74
C ILE A 127 21.22 -6.03 18.29
N ILE A 128 22.42 -5.54 17.99
CA ILE A 128 23.02 -5.63 16.64
C ILE A 128 23.32 -7.09 16.25
N ASN A 129 23.73 -7.92 17.21
CA ASN A 129 23.98 -9.34 16.98
C ASN A 129 22.70 -10.20 17.01
N ASP A 130 21.55 -9.63 17.37
CA ASP A 130 20.27 -10.32 17.36
C ASP A 130 19.92 -10.76 15.93
N GLN A 131 19.52 -12.03 15.78
CA GLN A 131 19.22 -12.59 14.47
C GLN A 131 18.05 -11.89 13.78
N ASN A 132 17.08 -11.38 14.53
CA ASN A 132 15.93 -10.67 13.96
C ASN A 132 16.33 -9.29 13.48
N ILE A 133 17.25 -8.62 14.17
CA ILE A 133 17.77 -7.30 13.78
C ILE A 133 18.67 -7.41 12.54
N ARG A 134 19.54 -8.44 12.48
CA ARG A 134 20.33 -8.71 11.28
C ARG A 134 19.44 -9.06 10.08
N LYS A 135 18.41 -9.89 10.28
CA LYS A 135 17.42 -10.19 9.22
C LYS A 135 16.66 -8.94 8.79
N GLY A 136 16.27 -8.07 9.72
CA GLY A 136 15.64 -6.77 9.43
C GLY A 136 16.55 -5.84 8.63
N ALA A 137 17.82 -5.74 9.00
CA ALA A 137 18.81 -4.93 8.29
C ALA A 137 19.09 -5.47 6.88
N LEU A 138 19.23 -6.78 6.72
CA LEU A 138 19.37 -7.44 5.41
C LEU A 138 18.12 -7.20 4.54
N SER A 139 16.92 -7.35 5.11
CA SER A 139 15.67 -7.06 4.41
C SER A 139 15.56 -5.58 3.99
N THR A 140 16.07 -4.67 4.81
CA THR A 140 16.11 -3.24 4.49
C THR A 140 17.10 -2.95 3.35
N GLY A 141 18.28 -3.58 3.38
CA GLY A 141 19.27 -3.50 2.31
C GLY A 141 18.75 -3.99 0.96
N ASP A 142 18.08 -5.16 0.95
CA ASP A 142 17.40 -5.69 -0.23
C ASP A 142 16.31 -4.72 -0.75
N GLY A 143 15.58 -4.07 0.16
CA GLY A 143 14.57 -3.06 -0.17
C GLY A 143 15.16 -1.82 -0.82
N ILE A 144 16.29 -1.32 -0.31
CA ILE A 144 17.01 -0.18 -0.89
C ILE A 144 17.51 -0.53 -2.29
N LEU A 145 18.12 -1.70 -2.49
CA LEU A 145 18.56 -2.14 -3.81
C LEU A 145 17.38 -2.27 -4.78
N ALA A 146 16.28 -2.89 -4.35
CA ALA A 146 15.05 -2.98 -5.14
C ALA A 146 14.47 -1.60 -5.47
N TYR A 147 14.59 -0.63 -4.56
CA TYR A 147 14.17 0.74 -4.78
C TYR A 147 14.99 1.41 -5.89
N PHE A 148 16.33 1.35 -5.81
CA PHE A 148 17.22 1.92 -6.84
C PHE A 148 17.00 1.28 -8.21
N ILE A 149 16.93 -0.05 -8.28
CA ILE A 149 16.65 -0.76 -9.54
C ILE A 149 15.26 -0.37 -10.06
N GLY A 150 14.26 -0.27 -9.18
CA GLY A 150 12.91 0.16 -9.53
C GLY A 150 12.84 1.57 -10.13
N ASN A 151 13.68 2.50 -9.65
CA ASN A 151 13.83 3.82 -10.24
C ASN A 151 14.39 3.76 -11.66
N ILE A 152 15.44 2.94 -11.88
CA ILE A 152 16.01 2.72 -13.22
C ILE A 152 14.96 2.11 -14.15
N CYS A 153 14.21 1.10 -13.70
CA CYS A 153 13.15 0.51 -14.49
C CYS A 153 12.03 1.52 -14.80
N THR A 154 11.67 2.37 -13.84
CA THR A 154 10.67 3.44 -14.02
C THR A 154 11.07 4.39 -15.14
N PHE A 155 12.36 4.76 -15.21
CA PHE A 155 12.87 5.59 -16.29
C PHE A 155 12.60 4.96 -17.66
N PHE A 156 12.96 3.69 -17.85
CA PHE A 156 12.71 2.99 -19.11
C PHE A 156 11.22 2.84 -19.42
N VAL A 157 10.38 2.58 -18.42
CA VAL A 157 8.92 2.49 -18.59
C VAL A 157 8.31 3.82 -19.07
N LEU A 158 8.78 4.95 -18.54
CA LEU A 158 8.29 6.27 -18.93
C LEU A 158 8.78 6.70 -20.31
N VAL A 159 10.06 6.45 -20.62
CA VAL A 159 10.74 6.93 -21.82
C VAL A 159 10.50 6.02 -23.04
N ASP A 160 10.64 4.70 -22.87
CA ASP A 160 10.60 3.70 -23.95
C ASP A 160 9.27 2.92 -24.01
N LYS A 161 8.18 3.57 -23.63
CA LYS A 161 6.84 2.94 -23.54
C LYS A 161 6.44 2.17 -24.81
N GLN A 162 6.73 2.70 -26.00
CA GLN A 162 6.40 2.06 -27.28
C GLN A 162 7.19 0.76 -27.49
N LYS A 163 8.51 0.79 -27.27
CA LYS A 163 9.37 -0.41 -27.37
C LYS A 163 8.96 -1.49 -26.39
N ILE A 164 8.55 -1.11 -25.18
CA ILE A 164 8.04 -2.06 -24.18
C ILE A 164 6.74 -2.70 -24.68
N ILE A 165 5.80 -1.91 -25.22
CA ILE A 165 4.55 -2.43 -25.79
C ILE A 165 4.84 -3.38 -26.96
N GLU A 166 5.80 -3.04 -27.82
CA GLU A 166 6.25 -3.89 -28.94
C GLU A 166 6.87 -5.20 -28.45
N LEU A 167 7.75 -5.16 -27.45
CA LEU A 167 8.33 -6.36 -26.83
C LEU A 167 7.24 -7.26 -26.24
N PHE A 168 6.26 -6.68 -25.54
CA PHE A 168 5.10 -7.41 -25.03
C PHE A 168 4.25 -8.01 -26.17
N SER A 169 4.13 -7.31 -27.31
CA SER A 169 3.41 -7.84 -28.48
C SER A 169 4.12 -8.97 -29.21
N MET A 170 5.45 -9.08 -29.06
CA MET A 170 6.22 -10.20 -29.57
C MET A 170 6.17 -11.42 -28.63
N LEU A 171 6.00 -11.19 -27.33
CA LEU A 171 5.99 -12.24 -26.31
C LEU A 171 4.60 -12.86 -26.06
N PHE A 172 3.52 -12.11 -26.35
CA PHE A 172 2.15 -12.54 -26.06
C PHE A 172 1.25 -12.48 -27.31
N PRO A 173 0.35 -13.47 -27.51
CA PRO A 173 -0.65 -13.44 -28.57
C PRO A 173 -1.52 -12.17 -28.53
N ILE A 174 -1.85 -11.61 -29.70
CA ILE A 174 -2.66 -10.38 -29.87
C ILE A 174 -3.99 -10.42 -29.08
N GLU A 175 -4.59 -11.62 -28.96
CA GLU A 175 -5.87 -11.86 -28.26
C GLU A 175 -5.79 -11.58 -26.75
N ILE A 176 -4.61 -11.74 -26.14
CA ILE A 176 -4.37 -11.40 -24.74
C ILE A 176 -4.24 -9.87 -24.60
N MET A 177 -3.53 -9.23 -25.52
CA MET A 177 -3.33 -7.77 -25.51
C MET A 177 -4.62 -6.96 -25.69
N THR A 178 -5.54 -7.41 -26.55
CA THR A 178 -6.83 -6.74 -26.79
C THR A 178 -7.78 -6.86 -25.60
N LYS A 179 -7.73 -7.97 -24.85
CA LYS A 179 -8.46 -8.09 -23.57
C LYS A 179 -7.88 -7.18 -22.46
N PHE A 180 -6.55 -7.03 -22.38
CA PHE A 180 -5.92 -6.14 -21.40
C PHE A 180 -6.20 -4.64 -21.65
N THR A 181 -6.42 -4.22 -22.90
CA THR A 181 -6.78 -2.82 -23.21
C THR A 181 -8.18 -2.46 -22.75
N GLY A 182 -9.13 -3.41 -22.75
CA GLY A 182 -10.45 -3.26 -22.14
C GLY A 182 -10.39 -3.09 -20.62
N GLN A 183 -9.46 -3.77 -19.95
CA GLN A 183 -9.29 -3.71 -18.49
C GLN A 183 -8.49 -2.51 -17.97
N LYS A 184 -7.70 -1.83 -18.80
CA LYS A 184 -6.97 -0.60 -18.41
C LYS A 184 -7.88 0.49 -17.85
N ARG A 185 -9.10 0.62 -18.40
CA ARG A 185 -10.08 1.61 -17.94
C ARG A 185 -10.55 1.31 -16.52
N ASN A 186 -10.76 0.03 -16.20
CA ASN A 186 -11.18 -0.41 -14.87
C ASN A 186 -10.07 -0.21 -13.84
N PHE A 187 -8.81 -0.45 -14.22
CA PHE A 187 -7.66 -0.26 -13.33
C PHE A 187 -7.41 1.22 -12.99
N ILE A 188 -7.48 2.10 -13.99
CA ILE A 188 -7.37 3.55 -13.77
C ILE A 188 -8.53 4.05 -12.91
N GLN A 189 -9.74 3.50 -13.09
CA GLN A 189 -10.88 3.83 -12.25
C GLN A 189 -10.73 3.33 -10.80
N MET A 190 -10.17 2.13 -10.58
CA MET A 190 -9.84 1.64 -9.24
C MET A 190 -8.85 2.58 -8.53
N ILE A 191 -7.75 2.96 -9.19
CA ILE A 191 -6.77 3.90 -8.62
C ILE A 191 -7.43 5.26 -8.32
N GLY A 192 -8.33 5.72 -9.18
CA GLY A 192 -9.08 6.96 -8.95
C GLY A 192 -10.03 6.89 -7.75
N ILE A 193 -10.67 5.74 -7.54
CA ILE A 193 -11.53 5.48 -6.37
C ILE A 193 -10.68 5.45 -5.09
N GLU A 194 -9.57 4.70 -5.09
CA GLU A 194 -8.63 4.67 -3.96
C GLU A 194 -8.12 6.05 -3.58
N GLY A 195 -7.69 6.85 -4.58
CA GLY A 195 -7.26 8.23 -4.33
C GLY A 195 -8.36 9.10 -3.72
N MET A 196 -9.61 8.90 -4.12
CA MET A 196 -10.76 9.62 -3.54
C MET A 196 -11.06 9.16 -2.11
N LEU A 197 -10.98 7.86 -1.83
CA LEU A 197 -11.16 7.31 -0.48
C LEU A 197 -10.11 7.84 0.48
N ILE A 198 -8.84 7.82 0.08
CA ILE A 198 -7.73 8.38 0.87
C ILE A 198 -7.99 9.86 1.21
N LEU A 199 -8.44 10.66 0.24
CA LEU A 199 -8.78 12.06 0.48
C LEU A 199 -9.92 12.23 1.49
N ILE A 200 -10.95 11.40 1.40
CA ILE A 200 -12.08 11.41 2.34
C ILE A 200 -11.60 11.04 3.75
N SER A 201 -10.88 9.91 3.89
CA SER A 201 -10.29 9.48 5.17
C SER A 201 -9.39 10.56 5.78
N THR A 202 -8.56 11.21 4.95
CA THR A 202 -7.66 12.29 5.39
C THR A 202 -8.43 13.46 5.98
N LEU A 203 -9.48 13.92 5.28
CA LEU A 203 -10.30 15.04 5.75
C LEU A 203 -11.07 14.69 7.02
N GLU A 204 -11.62 13.48 7.10
CA GLU A 204 -12.32 12.99 8.28
C GLU A 204 -11.41 12.93 9.51
N ILE A 205 -10.17 12.45 9.35
CA ILE A 205 -9.17 12.41 10.41
C ILE A 205 -8.78 13.83 10.83
N ILE A 206 -8.54 14.75 9.90
CA ILE A 206 -8.20 16.15 10.23
C ILE A 206 -9.33 16.80 11.04
N ILE A 207 -10.59 16.63 10.60
CA ILE A 207 -11.76 17.17 11.30
C ILE A 207 -11.89 16.53 12.68
N GLY A 208 -11.75 15.21 12.79
CA GLY A 208 -11.82 14.51 14.06
C GLY A 208 -10.72 14.93 15.03
N PHE A 209 -9.48 15.09 14.56
CA PHE A 209 -8.37 15.62 15.36
C PHE A 209 -8.60 17.06 15.79
N LEU A 210 -9.20 17.89 14.93
CA LEU A 210 -9.58 19.27 15.28
C LEU A 210 -10.63 19.30 16.40
N VAL A 211 -11.68 18.46 16.30
CA VAL A 211 -12.74 18.34 17.31
C VAL A 211 -12.19 17.84 18.64
N LEU A 212 -11.28 16.86 18.60
CA LEU A 212 -10.61 16.30 19.77
C LEU A 212 -9.47 17.19 20.30
N ARG A 213 -9.23 18.35 19.68
CA ARG A 213 -8.18 19.31 20.03
C ARG A 213 -6.78 18.71 20.09
N ILE A 214 -6.49 17.78 19.16
CA ILE A 214 -5.17 17.20 19.01
C ILE A 214 -4.23 18.27 18.42
N PRO A 215 -3.06 18.53 19.03
CA PRO A 215 -2.07 19.45 18.48
C PRO A 215 -1.62 18.97 17.10
N ASP A 216 -1.33 19.91 16.20
CA ASP A 216 -0.84 19.62 14.84
C ASP A 216 -1.80 18.73 14.01
N CYS A 217 -3.11 18.84 14.28
CA CYS A 217 -4.18 18.04 13.67
C CYS A 217 -4.10 17.95 12.13
N PHE A 218 -3.86 19.07 11.45
CA PHE A 218 -3.74 19.10 9.99
C PHE A 218 -2.58 18.23 9.51
N MET A 219 -1.42 18.37 10.13
CA MET A 219 -0.22 17.65 9.72
C MET A 219 -0.34 16.16 10.03
N LEU A 220 -0.77 15.80 11.24
CA LEU A 220 -1.01 14.40 11.62
C LEU A 220 -2.06 13.74 10.72
N GLY A 221 -3.11 14.47 10.35
CA GLY A 221 -4.11 13.98 9.40
C GLY A 221 -3.54 13.76 7.99
N VAL A 222 -2.68 14.65 7.49
CA VAL A 222 -1.97 14.45 6.20
C VAL A 222 -1.04 13.24 6.27
N ILE A 223 -0.33 13.03 7.38
CA ILE A 223 0.50 11.82 7.59
C ILE A 223 -0.38 10.58 7.52
N CYS A 224 -1.52 10.58 8.21
CA CYS A 224 -2.48 9.49 8.12
C CYS A 224 -2.91 9.25 6.67
N GLY A 225 -3.26 10.29 5.91
CA GLY A 225 -3.61 10.16 4.50
C GLY A 225 -2.52 9.52 3.63
N ILE A 226 -1.26 9.90 3.83
CA ILE A 226 -0.12 9.29 3.12
C ILE A 226 0.02 7.82 3.51
N LEU A 227 -0.09 7.51 4.81
CA LEU A 227 0.00 6.14 5.30
C LEU A 227 -1.21 5.29 4.90
N ASP A 228 -2.36 5.91 4.61
CA ASP A 228 -3.59 5.22 4.19
C ASP A 228 -3.47 4.53 2.83
N ILE A 229 -2.45 4.93 2.04
CA ILE A 229 -2.01 4.23 0.82
C ILE A 229 -1.50 2.82 1.14
N LEU A 230 -0.99 2.59 2.35
CA LEU A 230 -0.46 1.30 2.79
C LEU A 230 -1.60 0.45 3.39
N PRO A 231 -2.02 -0.63 2.71
CA PRO A 231 -3.01 -1.55 3.27
C PRO A 231 -2.49 -2.22 4.54
N TYR A 232 -3.40 -2.52 5.48
CA TYR A 232 -3.18 -3.14 6.80
C TYR A 232 -2.47 -2.30 7.87
N VAL A 233 -1.55 -1.43 7.45
CA VAL A 233 -0.76 -0.61 8.36
C VAL A 233 -1.35 0.79 8.49
N GLY A 234 -1.80 1.37 7.36
CA GLY A 234 -2.69 2.53 7.30
C GLY A 234 -2.42 3.64 8.33
N THR A 235 -3.52 4.18 8.82
CA THR A 235 -3.54 5.29 9.78
C THR A 235 -3.27 4.84 11.21
N ILE A 236 -3.36 3.53 11.50
CA ILE A 236 -3.25 2.97 12.86
C ILE A 236 -1.89 3.27 13.51
N ILE A 237 -0.82 3.38 12.71
CA ILE A 237 0.52 3.75 13.17
C ILE A 237 0.52 5.11 13.87
N VAL A 238 -0.32 6.04 13.43
CA VAL A 238 -0.41 7.39 14.01
C VAL A 238 -1.39 7.39 15.18
N PHE A 239 -2.52 6.69 15.06
CA PHE A 239 -3.53 6.63 16.12
C PHE A 239 -3.01 5.97 17.41
N ILE A 240 -2.28 4.84 17.31
CA ILE A 240 -1.83 4.07 18.50
C ILE A 240 -0.98 4.94 19.45
N PRO A 241 0.11 5.60 19.00
CA PRO A 241 0.92 6.45 19.89
C PRO A 241 0.11 7.59 20.52
N ILE A 242 -0.79 8.23 19.77
CA ILE A 242 -1.59 9.35 20.28
C ILE A 242 -2.61 8.86 21.32
N ILE A 243 -3.23 7.70 21.11
CA ILE A 243 -4.16 7.08 22.06
C ILE A 243 -3.40 6.71 23.35
N ILE A 244 -2.28 6.00 23.23
CA ILE A 244 -1.44 5.60 24.37
C ILE A 244 -0.99 6.84 25.15
N TYR A 245 -0.53 7.88 24.46
CA TYR A 245 -0.14 9.13 25.09
C TYR A 245 -1.29 9.72 25.92
N ASN A 246 -2.49 9.84 25.36
CA ASN A 246 -3.64 10.40 26.07
C ASN A 246 -4.07 9.52 27.26
N ILE A 247 -3.91 8.19 27.19
CA ILE A 247 -4.14 7.28 28.32
C ILE A 247 -3.13 7.53 29.45
N ILE A 248 -1.83 7.67 29.12
CA ILE A 248 -0.78 7.96 30.10
C ILE A 248 -1.02 9.32 30.77
N MET A 249 -1.47 10.31 29.99
CA MET A 249 -1.86 11.64 30.49
C MET A 249 -3.17 11.64 31.28
N LYS A 250 -3.82 10.47 31.45
CA LYS A 250 -5.15 10.31 32.08
C LYS A 250 -6.26 11.11 31.38
N ASN A 251 -6.06 11.49 30.12
CA ASN A 251 -7.06 12.13 29.28
C ASN A 251 -7.91 11.06 28.55
N PHE A 252 -8.69 10.32 29.33
CA PHE A 252 -9.47 9.18 28.83
C PHE A 252 -10.55 9.57 27.84
N ILE A 253 -11.13 10.78 27.97
CA ILE A 253 -12.16 11.28 27.04
C ILE A 253 -11.56 11.42 25.64
N THR A 254 -10.38 12.03 25.53
CA THR A 254 -9.69 12.21 24.24
C THR A 254 -9.21 10.88 23.68
N ALA A 255 -8.67 9.99 24.52
CA ALA A 255 -8.27 8.65 24.10
C ALA A 255 -9.45 7.83 23.56
N PHE A 256 -10.59 7.85 24.25
CA PHE A 256 -11.80 7.19 23.79
C PHE A 256 -12.34 7.81 22.49
N GLY A 257 -12.36 9.14 22.41
CA GLY A 257 -12.73 9.87 21.19
C GLY A 257 -11.86 9.50 19.99
N LEU A 258 -10.55 9.33 20.18
CA LEU A 258 -9.63 8.88 19.14
C LEU A 258 -9.91 7.44 18.69
N ILE A 259 -10.24 6.53 19.61
CA ILE A 259 -10.64 5.16 19.27
C ILE A 259 -11.94 5.17 18.46
N CYS A 260 -12.93 5.94 18.89
CA CYS A 260 -14.19 6.08 18.16
C CYS A 260 -13.98 6.69 16.78
N LEU A 261 -13.14 7.72 16.66
CA LEU A 261 -12.78 8.34 15.38
C LEU A 261 -12.12 7.33 14.45
N TYR A 262 -11.14 6.56 14.94
CA TYR A 262 -10.47 5.53 14.14
C TYR A 262 -11.47 4.51 13.59
N VAL A 263 -12.32 3.95 14.47
CA VAL A 263 -13.34 2.97 14.08
C VAL A 263 -14.32 3.56 13.07
N LEU A 264 -14.71 4.83 13.26
CA LEU A 264 -15.62 5.53 12.36
C LEU A 264 -14.99 5.69 10.97
N VAL A 265 -13.74 6.15 10.87
CA VAL A 265 -13.01 6.31 9.60
C VAL A 265 -12.91 4.96 8.86
N GLU A 266 -12.55 3.89 9.56
CA GLU A 266 -12.46 2.54 8.96
C GLU A 266 -13.82 2.06 8.44
N ILE A 267 -14.90 2.24 9.21
CA ILE A 267 -16.25 1.86 8.78
C ILE A 267 -16.68 2.67 7.56
N VAL A 268 -16.49 3.99 7.59
CA VAL A 268 -16.87 4.87 6.48
C VAL A 268 -16.09 4.50 5.23
N ARG A 269 -14.78 4.26 5.35
CA ARG A 269 -13.93 3.81 4.26
C ARG A 269 -14.44 2.52 3.64
N GLU A 270 -14.66 1.47 4.43
CA GLU A 270 -15.11 0.16 3.95
C GLU A 270 -16.49 0.25 3.25
N ILE A 271 -17.42 1.06 3.80
CA ILE A 271 -18.73 1.31 3.18
C ILE A 271 -18.58 2.03 1.83
N LEU A 272 -17.76 3.08 1.79
CA LEU A 272 -17.53 3.85 0.57
C LEU A 272 -16.81 3.02 -0.47
N GLU A 273 -15.83 2.22 -0.08
CA GLU A 273 -15.11 1.28 -0.93
C GLU A 273 -16.07 0.25 -1.53
N ALA A 274 -16.91 -0.38 -0.71
CA ALA A 274 -17.95 -1.28 -1.18
C ALA A 274 -18.94 -0.61 -2.14
N LYS A 275 -19.31 0.66 -1.89
CA LYS A 275 -20.25 1.43 -2.73
C LYS A 275 -19.63 1.85 -4.07
N PHE A 276 -18.37 2.30 -4.06
CA PHE A 276 -17.69 2.80 -5.26
C PHE A 276 -17.15 1.66 -6.14
N LEU A 277 -16.67 0.57 -5.53
CA LEU A 277 -16.20 -0.62 -6.26
C LEU A 277 -17.35 -1.55 -6.64
N GLY A 278 -18.37 -1.69 -5.78
CA GLY A 278 -19.52 -2.58 -6.00
C GLY A 278 -20.32 -2.22 -7.25
N ASN A 279 -20.45 -0.93 -7.56
CA ASN A 279 -21.18 -0.46 -8.75
C ASN A 279 -20.44 -0.60 -10.08
N LYS A 280 -19.16 -1.00 -10.08
CA LYS A 280 -18.33 -1.03 -11.30
C LYS A 280 -17.70 -2.37 -11.60
N LEU A 281 -17.56 -3.24 -10.60
CA LEU A 281 -16.96 -4.56 -10.79
C LEU A 281 -17.99 -5.67 -10.96
N ASP A 282 -19.29 -5.46 -10.68
CA ASP A 282 -20.34 -6.50 -10.73
C ASP A 282 -19.85 -7.80 -10.03
N ILE A 283 -19.02 -7.66 -8.98
CA ILE A 283 -18.45 -8.74 -8.16
C ILE A 283 -18.84 -8.41 -6.72
N HIS A 284 -19.30 -9.42 -5.98
CA HIS A 284 -19.65 -9.25 -4.58
C HIS A 284 -18.42 -8.81 -3.75
N PRO A 285 -18.48 -7.73 -2.95
CA PRO A 285 -17.33 -7.20 -2.19
C PRO A 285 -16.58 -8.25 -1.36
N LEU A 286 -17.31 -9.19 -0.75
CA LEU A 286 -16.75 -10.32 -0.01
C LEU A 286 -15.75 -11.17 -0.82
N VAL A 287 -15.98 -11.34 -2.13
CA VAL A 287 -15.07 -12.08 -3.02
C VAL A 287 -13.76 -11.30 -3.24
N ILE A 288 -13.84 -9.98 -3.35
CA ILE A 288 -12.67 -9.09 -3.48
C ILE A 288 -11.86 -9.14 -2.18
N LEU A 289 -12.50 -8.94 -1.03
CA LEU A 289 -11.88 -9.02 0.30
C LEU A 289 -11.19 -10.36 0.55
N LEU A 290 -11.87 -11.48 0.28
CA LEU A 290 -11.26 -12.81 0.39
C LEU A 290 -10.07 -12.97 -0.55
N SER A 291 -10.16 -12.46 -1.78
CA SER A 291 -9.08 -12.55 -2.74
C SER A 291 -7.86 -11.73 -2.34
N ILE A 292 -8.05 -10.55 -1.72
CA ILE A 292 -6.97 -9.74 -1.15
C ILE A 292 -6.33 -10.51 0.00
N TYR A 293 -7.12 -11.02 0.95
CA TYR A 293 -6.60 -11.74 2.11
C TYR A 293 -5.80 -12.99 1.70
N ILE A 294 -6.37 -13.84 0.84
CA ILE A 294 -5.71 -15.05 0.32
C ILE A 294 -4.47 -14.64 -0.48
N GLY A 295 -4.58 -13.63 -1.33
CA GLY A 295 -3.47 -13.09 -2.11
C GLY A 295 -2.32 -12.63 -1.21
N VAL A 296 -2.60 -11.89 -0.14
CA VAL A 296 -1.60 -11.40 0.81
C VAL A 296 -0.92 -12.54 1.55
N LYS A 297 -1.67 -13.55 1.98
CA LYS A 297 -1.09 -14.71 2.67
C LYS A 297 -0.12 -15.49 1.79
N ILE A 298 -0.39 -15.58 0.48
CA ILE A 298 0.45 -16.34 -0.45
C ILE A 298 1.60 -15.47 -0.99
N PHE A 299 1.29 -14.25 -1.41
CA PHE A 299 2.17 -13.40 -2.21
C PHE A 299 2.75 -12.19 -1.47
N GLY A 300 2.37 -11.97 -0.20
CA GLY A 300 2.76 -10.77 0.54
C GLY A 300 2.12 -9.51 -0.05
N LEU A 301 2.85 -8.39 -0.08
CA LEU A 301 2.29 -7.10 -0.52
C LEU A 301 1.75 -7.13 -1.97
N LEU A 302 2.34 -7.94 -2.85
CA LEU A 302 1.87 -8.11 -4.23
C LEU A 302 0.47 -8.74 -4.31
N GLY A 303 0.09 -9.49 -3.28
CA GLY A 303 -1.21 -10.15 -3.17
C GLY A 303 -2.40 -9.20 -3.17
N ILE A 304 -2.21 -7.94 -2.75
CA ILE A 304 -3.25 -6.91 -2.73
C ILE A 304 -3.69 -6.55 -4.14
N LEU A 305 -2.75 -6.53 -5.09
CA LEU A 305 -3.05 -6.26 -6.50
C LEU A 305 -3.52 -7.54 -7.19
N VAL A 306 -2.81 -8.65 -6.95
CA VAL A 306 -3.03 -9.91 -7.68
C VAL A 306 -4.37 -10.56 -7.33
N GLY A 307 -4.81 -10.48 -6.07
CA GLY A 307 -6.06 -11.08 -5.60
C GLY A 307 -7.29 -10.56 -6.36
N PRO A 308 -7.60 -9.25 -6.32
CA PRO A 308 -8.69 -8.66 -7.07
C PRO A 308 -8.56 -8.87 -8.58
N MET A 309 -7.35 -8.79 -9.13
CA MET A 309 -7.12 -9.02 -10.56
C MET A 309 -7.52 -10.44 -10.98
N TYR A 310 -7.15 -11.45 -10.19
CA TYR A 310 -7.59 -12.81 -10.46
C TYR A 310 -9.11 -12.96 -10.33
N SER A 311 -9.73 -12.34 -9.32
CA SER A 311 -11.20 -12.37 -9.15
C SER A 311 -11.94 -11.78 -10.34
N ILE A 312 -11.42 -10.70 -10.94
CA ILE A 312 -11.98 -10.08 -12.15
C ILE A 312 -11.83 -11.01 -13.36
N ILE A 313 -10.64 -11.60 -13.56
CA ILE A 313 -10.38 -12.57 -14.65
C ILE A 313 -11.28 -13.79 -14.50
N ALA A 314 -11.38 -14.34 -13.29
CA ALA A 314 -12.20 -15.50 -12.98
C ALA A 314 -13.67 -15.23 -13.28
N LYS A 315 -14.17 -14.06 -12.88
CA LYS A 315 -15.53 -13.63 -13.23
C LYS A 315 -15.72 -13.54 -14.74
N GLU A 316 -14.81 -12.90 -15.47
CA GLU A 316 -14.92 -12.75 -16.92
C GLU A 316 -15.00 -14.12 -17.63
N ILE A 317 -14.21 -15.11 -17.16
CA ILE A 317 -14.27 -16.50 -17.65
C ILE A 317 -15.63 -17.15 -17.33
N ILE A 318 -16.18 -16.91 -16.15
CA ILE A 318 -17.47 -17.48 -15.73
C ILE A 318 -18.63 -16.91 -16.56
N TYR A 319 -18.67 -15.58 -16.76
CA TYR A 319 -19.80 -14.85 -17.34
C TYR A 319 -19.73 -14.61 -18.86
N SER A 320 -18.57 -14.79 -19.52
CA SER A 320 -18.37 -14.57 -20.97
C SER A 320 -19.31 -15.35 -21.91
N THR A 321 -20.08 -16.32 -21.43
CA THR A 321 -21.02 -17.10 -22.27
C THR A 321 -22.48 -16.65 -22.20
N ASN A 322 -22.90 -15.82 -21.23
CA ASN A 322 -24.30 -15.41 -21.15
C ASN A 322 -24.70 -14.41 -22.25
N GLN A 323 -23.74 -13.77 -22.90
CA GLN A 323 -24.00 -12.89 -24.05
C GLN A 323 -24.13 -13.64 -25.39
N GLU A 324 -23.58 -14.85 -25.54
CA GLU A 324 -23.73 -15.63 -26.77
C GLU A 324 -25.11 -16.30 -26.90
N PHE A 325 -25.84 -16.49 -25.79
CA PHE A 325 -27.17 -17.11 -25.81
C PHE A 325 -28.31 -16.13 -26.17
N HIS A 326 -28.13 -14.82 -25.99
CA HIS A 326 -29.16 -13.82 -26.32
C HIS A 326 -29.12 -13.30 -27.76
N ILE A 327 -28.09 -13.62 -28.54
CA ILE A 327 -27.97 -13.21 -29.95
C ILE A 327 -28.49 -14.30 -30.91
N LYS A 328 -28.82 -15.50 -30.39
CA LYS A 328 -29.21 -16.67 -31.19
C LYS A 328 -30.64 -17.18 -30.97
N ASN A 329 -31.48 -16.44 -30.25
CA ASN A 329 -32.92 -16.68 -30.17
C ASN A 329 -33.68 -15.48 -30.73
#